data_AF-A0A090RNZ5-F1
#
_entry.id   AF-A0A090RNZ5-F1
#
_cell.length_a   1.000
_cell.length_b   1.000
_cell.length_c   1.000
_cell.angle_alpha   90.00
_cell.angle_beta   90.00
_cell.angle_gamma   90.00
#
_symmetry.space_group_name_H-M   'P 1'
#
loop_
_entity.id
_entity.type
_entity.pdbx_description
1 polymer ?
#
loop_
_entity_poly.entity_id
_entity_poly.type
_entity_poly.pdbx_seq_one_letter_code
_entity_poly.pdbx_strand_id
1 'polypeptide(L)'
;MNRFADALPVESYAVYEMRDLVEQFDKGDKQVLSALERHYQTVLNAATAAEPIFAANVASVDTVAVTKATKKIAELGLTLVAKAQTGEVISKADSNAYQGMINESAIIIDETIVAIVKPTEMLLEALSE
;
A
#
# COMPACT_ATOMS: atom_id res chain seq x y z
N MET A 1 28.21 1.35 4.97
CA MET A 1 27.00 0.93 5.72
C MET A 1 25.84 1.37 4.85
N ASN A 2 25.27 0.46 4.06
CA ASN A 2 24.08 0.75 3.23
C ASN A 2 22.88 0.30 4.05
N ARG A 3 22.18 1.25 4.69
CA ARG A 3 21.00 0.91 5.48
C ARG A 3 19.85 0.70 4.52
N PHE A 4 18.95 -0.21 4.85
CA PHE A 4 17.71 -0.41 4.09
C PHE A 4 16.87 0.89 4.03
N ALA A 5 16.96 1.71 5.08
CA ALA A 5 16.44 3.07 5.12
C ALA A 5 16.96 3.98 3.98
N ASP A 6 18.20 3.80 3.50
CA ASP A 6 18.75 4.58 2.37
C ASP A 6 18.15 4.18 1.01
N ALA A 7 17.55 2.98 0.92
CA ALA A 7 16.89 2.47 -0.29
C ALA A 7 15.39 2.79 -0.34
N LEU A 8 14.84 3.33 0.75
CA LEU A 8 13.43 3.68 0.86
C LEU A 8 13.28 5.19 0.87
N PRO A 9 12.61 5.78 -0.12
CA PRO A 9 12.44 7.21 -0.13
C PRO A 9 11.50 7.62 1.02
N VAL A 10 11.99 8.50 1.89
CA VAL A 10 11.18 9.41 2.72
C VAL A 10 10.04 9.94 1.83
N GLU A 11 8.79 9.59 2.14
CA GLU A 11 7.59 9.78 1.29
C GLU A 11 7.93 9.91 -0.21
N SER A 12 8.20 8.77 -0.87
CA SER A 12 8.54 8.78 -2.30
C SER A 12 7.54 9.58 -3.14
N TYR A 13 8.00 10.20 -4.23
CA TYR A 13 7.11 10.85 -5.21
C TYR A 13 5.93 9.95 -5.65
N ALA A 14 6.13 8.64 -5.71
CA ALA A 14 5.07 7.69 -6.03
C ALA A 14 3.94 7.65 -4.99
N VAL A 15 4.23 7.89 -3.70
CA VAL A 15 3.20 7.93 -2.65
C VAL A 15 2.37 9.22 -2.77
N TYR A 16 3.01 10.34 -3.06
CA TYR A 16 2.30 11.58 -3.36
C TYR A 16 1.42 11.43 -4.60
N GLU A 17 1.95 10.86 -5.68
CA GLU A 17 1.17 10.57 -6.89
C GLU A 17 -0.02 9.66 -6.59
N MET A 18 0.15 8.60 -5.80
CA MET A 18 -0.96 7.74 -5.40
C MET A 18 -2.03 8.52 -4.62
N ARG A 19 -1.65 9.43 -3.72
CA ARG A 19 -2.62 10.27 -2.99
C ARG A 19 -3.39 11.17 -3.95
N ASP A 20 -2.70 11.83 -4.88
CA ASP A 20 -3.32 12.69 -5.90
C ASP A 20 -4.28 11.90 -6.81
N LEU A 21 -3.93 10.67 -7.16
CA LEU A 21 -4.79 9.78 -7.94
C LEU A 21 -6.05 9.38 -7.15
N VAL A 22 -5.93 9.10 -5.84
CA VAL A 22 -7.10 8.82 -5.00
C VAL A 22 -8.00 10.04 -4.88
N GLU A 23 -7.45 11.24 -4.70
CA GLU A 23 -8.25 12.48 -4.66
C GLU A 23 -8.98 12.76 -5.98
N GLN A 24 -8.38 12.42 -7.12
CA GLN A 24 -9.04 12.52 -8.42
C GLN A 24 -10.17 11.49 -8.57
N PHE A 25 -9.95 10.26 -8.08
CA PHE A 25 -10.99 9.23 -8.04
C PHE A 25 -12.18 9.65 -7.18
N ASP A 26 -11.94 10.21 -6.00
CA ASP A 26 -12.98 10.74 -5.09
C ASP A 26 -13.81 11.86 -5.74
N LYS A 27 -13.16 12.67 -6.61
CA LYS A 27 -13.83 13.68 -7.46
C LYS A 27 -14.58 13.08 -8.66
N GLY A 28 -14.59 11.76 -8.82
CA GLY A 28 -15.32 11.02 -9.84
C GLY A 28 -14.51 10.61 -11.07
N ASP A 29 -13.20 10.91 -11.14
CA ASP A 29 -12.37 10.47 -12.26
C ASP A 29 -11.97 9.00 -12.11
N LYS A 30 -12.74 8.11 -12.75
CA LYS A 30 -12.45 6.67 -12.73
C LYS A 30 -11.26 6.26 -13.61
N GLN A 31 -10.75 7.13 -14.48
CA GLN A 31 -9.62 6.79 -15.36
C GLN A 31 -8.30 6.64 -14.59
N VAL A 32 -8.20 7.27 -13.42
CA VAL A 32 -7.01 7.19 -12.53
C VAL A 32 -6.84 5.82 -11.88
N LEU A 33 -7.89 4.99 -11.84
CA LEU A 33 -7.87 3.66 -11.23
C LEU A 33 -6.82 2.74 -11.88
N SER A 34 -6.60 2.83 -13.19
CA SER A 34 -5.56 2.05 -13.87
C SER A 34 -4.13 2.49 -13.50
N ALA A 35 -3.95 3.76 -13.10
CA ALA A 35 -2.66 4.22 -12.59
C ALA A 35 -2.44 3.75 -11.14
N LEU A 36 -3.46 3.85 -10.29
CA LEU A 36 -3.43 3.28 -8.94
C LEU A 36 -3.13 1.78 -8.94
N GLU A 37 -3.78 1.02 -9.82
CA GLU A 37 -3.53 -0.40 -10.00
C GLU A 37 -2.04 -0.68 -10.29
N ARG A 38 -1.45 0.08 -11.23
CA ARG A 38 -0.04 -0.04 -11.59
C ARG A 38 0.88 0.25 -10.41
N HIS A 39 0.62 1.30 -9.63
CA HIS A 39 1.42 1.58 -8.43
C HIS A 39 1.37 0.43 -7.42
N TYR A 40 0.18 -0.10 -7.12
CA TYR A 40 0.06 -1.23 -6.20
C TYR A 40 0.74 -2.49 -6.73
N GLN A 41 0.63 -2.80 -8.02
CA GLN A 41 1.35 -3.92 -8.65
C GLN A 41 2.87 -3.74 -8.57
N THR A 42 3.38 -2.53 -8.82
CA THR A 42 4.82 -2.24 -8.69
C THR A 42 5.30 -2.49 -7.26
N VAL A 43 4.57 -2.00 -6.26
CA VAL A 43 4.93 -2.19 -4.85
C VAL A 43 4.84 -3.66 -4.43
N LEU A 44 3.80 -4.38 -4.84
CA LEU A 44 3.64 -5.81 -4.59
C LEU A 44 4.79 -6.63 -5.15
N ASN A 45 5.16 -6.36 -6.41
CA ASN A 45 6.26 -7.05 -7.09
C ASN A 45 7.60 -6.77 -6.40
N ALA A 46 7.87 -5.51 -6.05
CA ALA A 46 9.10 -5.12 -5.36
C ALA A 46 9.20 -5.78 -3.98
N ALA A 47 8.14 -5.74 -3.18
CA ALA A 47 8.13 -6.35 -1.86
C ALA A 47 8.26 -7.88 -1.91
N THR A 48 7.63 -8.52 -2.90
CA THR A 48 7.75 -9.97 -3.12
C THR A 48 9.17 -10.37 -3.51
N ALA A 49 9.83 -9.60 -4.38
CA ALA A 49 11.21 -9.86 -4.78
C ALA A 49 12.21 -9.62 -3.63
N ALA A 50 11.93 -8.64 -2.76
CA ALA A 50 12.82 -8.26 -1.67
C ALA A 50 12.74 -9.20 -0.44
N GLU A 51 11.58 -9.80 -0.17
CA GLU A 51 11.37 -10.69 0.99
C GLU A 51 12.44 -11.81 1.14
N PRO A 52 12.73 -12.64 0.12
CA PRO A 52 13.76 -13.68 0.25
C PRO A 52 15.18 -13.13 0.39
N ILE A 53 15.44 -11.92 -0.14
CA ILE A 53 16.75 -11.25 -0.03
C ILE A 53 17.01 -10.84 1.42
N PHE A 54 16.00 -10.28 2.10
CA PHE A 54 16.13 -9.91 3.51
C PHE A 54 16.11 -11.12 4.44
N ALA A 55 15.32 -12.15 4.14
CA ALA A 55 15.30 -13.38 4.92
C ALA A 55 16.66 -14.11 4.92
N ALA A 56 17.44 -13.98 3.84
CA ALA A 56 18.79 -14.54 3.74
C ALA A 56 19.86 -13.72 4.48
N ASN A 57 19.53 -12.54 5.00
CA ASN A 57 20.48 -11.65 5.66
C ASN A 57 20.13 -11.49 7.15
N VAL A 58 20.96 -12.05 8.03
CA VAL A 58 20.77 -12.03 9.49
C VAL A 58 20.65 -10.61 10.05
N ALA A 59 21.27 -9.62 9.40
CA ALA A 59 21.20 -8.22 9.81
C ALA A 59 19.91 -7.49 9.35
N SER A 60 19.06 -8.13 8.56
CA SER A 60 17.84 -7.56 7.97
C SER A 60 16.59 -8.43 8.18
N VAL A 61 16.64 -9.38 9.11
CA VAL A 61 15.51 -10.28 9.41
C VAL A 61 14.27 -9.49 9.83
N ASP A 62 14.43 -8.40 10.59
CA ASP A 62 13.32 -7.55 11.01
C ASP A 62 12.65 -6.83 9.82
N THR A 63 13.40 -6.61 8.72
CA THR A 63 12.90 -6.03 7.48
C THR A 63 11.93 -6.96 6.72
N VAL A 64 11.97 -8.27 7.00
CA VAL A 64 11.02 -9.23 6.42
C VAL A 64 9.58 -8.88 6.82
N ALA A 65 9.37 -8.40 8.06
CA ALA A 65 8.06 -7.98 8.53
C ALA A 65 7.52 -6.79 7.73
N VAL A 66 8.39 -5.84 7.37
CA VAL A 66 8.03 -4.72 6.48
C VAL A 66 7.62 -5.25 5.11
N THR A 67 8.40 -6.14 4.49
CA THR A 67 8.04 -6.65 3.16
C THR A 67 6.69 -7.38 3.17
N LYS A 68 6.38 -8.12 4.23
CA LYS A 68 5.08 -8.79 4.40
C LYS A 68 3.94 -7.80 4.56
N ALA A 69 4.11 -6.78 5.39
CA ALA A 69 3.11 -5.74 5.59
C ALA A 69 2.88 -4.94 4.29
N THR A 70 3.93 -4.58 3.57
CA THR A 70 3.85 -3.92 2.26
C THR A 70 3.08 -4.76 1.24
N LYS A 71 3.31 -6.07 1.18
CA LYS A 71 2.54 -6.98 0.31
C LYS A 71 1.06 -6.98 0.69
N LYS A 72 0.73 -7.12 1.98
CA LYS A 72 -0.65 -7.13 2.48
C LYS A 72 -1.40 -5.84 2.14
N ILE A 73 -0.77 -4.67 2.30
CA ILE A 73 -1.37 -3.39 1.91
C ILE A 73 -1.54 -3.28 0.39
N ALA A 74 -0.54 -3.71 -0.39
CA ALA A 74 -0.63 -3.64 -1.84
C ALA A 74 -1.74 -4.55 -2.40
N GLU A 75 -1.89 -5.77 -1.86
CA GLU A 75 -2.97 -6.70 -2.21
C GLU A 75 -4.35 -6.15 -1.82
N LEU A 76 -4.47 -5.53 -0.64
CA LEU A 76 -5.69 -4.82 -0.25
C LEU A 76 -5.98 -3.66 -1.21
N GLY A 77 -4.98 -2.84 -1.53
CA GLY A 77 -5.10 -1.75 -2.50
C GLY A 77 -5.62 -2.20 -3.86
N LEU A 78 -5.10 -3.33 -4.38
CA LEU A 78 -5.60 -3.93 -5.63
C LEU A 78 -7.05 -4.41 -5.51
N THR A 79 -7.43 -4.97 -4.36
CA THR A 79 -8.82 -5.37 -4.07
C THR A 79 -9.74 -4.15 -4.09
N LEU A 80 -9.34 -3.04 -3.46
CA LEU A 80 -10.10 -1.79 -3.45
C LEU A 80 -10.22 -1.18 -4.85
N VAL A 81 -9.13 -1.18 -5.64
CA VAL A 81 -9.16 -0.72 -7.03
C VAL A 81 -10.12 -1.58 -7.87
N ALA A 82 -10.12 -2.91 -7.71
CA ALA A 82 -11.05 -3.78 -8.42
C ALA A 82 -12.51 -3.47 -8.07
N LYS A 83 -12.82 -3.24 -6.78
CA LYS A 83 -14.17 -2.81 -6.34
C LYS A 83 -14.55 -1.45 -6.92
N ALA A 84 -13.62 -0.49 -6.92
CA ALA A 84 -13.82 0.82 -7.51
C ALA A 84 -14.12 0.75 -9.03
N GLN A 85 -13.42 -0.14 -9.75
CA GLN A 85 -13.61 -0.37 -11.18
C GLN A 85 -14.98 -0.98 -11.48
N THR A 86 -15.48 -1.89 -10.64
CA THR A 86 -16.82 -2.49 -10.79
C THR A 86 -17.95 -1.61 -10.24
N GLY A 87 -17.62 -0.54 -9.52
CA GLY A 87 -18.58 0.32 -8.83
C GLY A 87 -19.23 -0.36 -7.61
N GLU A 88 -18.57 -1.37 -7.05
CA GLU A 88 -19.02 -2.03 -5.85
C GLU A 88 -18.75 -1.15 -4.62
N VAL A 89 -19.78 -0.97 -3.80
CA VAL A 89 -19.69 -0.22 -2.54
C VAL A 89 -19.21 -1.14 -1.43
N ILE A 90 -18.36 -0.63 -0.54
CA ILE A 90 -17.83 -1.39 0.58
C ILE A 90 -18.80 -1.29 1.76
N SER A 91 -19.24 -2.44 2.27
CA SER A 91 -20.09 -2.48 3.46
C SER A 91 -19.35 -1.94 4.68
N LYS A 92 -20.07 -1.38 5.66
CA LYS A 92 -19.47 -0.92 6.92
C LYS A 92 -18.67 -2.02 7.65
N ALA A 93 -19.11 -3.28 7.54
CA ALA A 93 -18.39 -4.41 8.13
C ALA A 93 -17.05 -4.65 7.44
N ASP A 94 -17.04 -4.65 6.10
CA ASP A 94 -15.83 -4.82 5.30
C ASP A 94 -14.89 -3.62 5.46
N SER A 95 -15.43 -2.40 5.51
CA SER A 95 -14.64 -1.19 5.74
C SER A 95 -13.89 -1.25 7.07
N ASN A 96 -14.57 -1.66 8.15
CA ASN A 96 -13.91 -1.87 9.45
C ASN A 96 -12.84 -2.97 9.40
N ALA A 97 -13.12 -4.07 8.69
CA ALA A 97 -12.16 -5.16 8.55
C ALA A 97 -10.91 -4.72 7.77
N TYR A 98 -11.09 -4.01 6.66
CA TYR A 98 -10.01 -3.47 5.84
C TYR A 98 -9.20 -2.41 6.60
N GLN A 99 -9.87 -1.51 7.34
CA GLN A 99 -9.17 -0.56 8.20
C GLN A 99 -8.35 -1.26 9.29
N GLY A 100 -8.85 -2.36 9.85
CA GLY A 100 -8.09 -3.21 10.76
C GLY A 100 -6.81 -3.76 10.11
N MET A 101 -6.92 -4.30 8.89
CA MET A 101 -5.76 -4.78 8.13
C MET A 101 -4.74 -3.67 7.85
N ILE A 102 -5.22 -2.46 7.57
CA ILE A 102 -4.36 -1.29 7.34
C ILE A 102 -3.61 -0.92 8.62
N ASN A 103 -4.32 -0.80 9.74
CA ASN A 103 -3.74 -0.45 11.04
C ASN A 103 -2.68 -1.47 11.49
N GLU A 104 -2.95 -2.76 11.31
CA GLU A 104 -2.00 -3.84 11.61
C GLU A 104 -0.71 -3.76 10.77
N SER A 105 -0.83 -3.27 9.54
CA SER A 105 0.26 -3.23 8.57
C SER A 105 0.97 -1.88 8.53
N ALA A 106 0.52 -0.90 9.32
CA ALA A 106 1.18 0.39 9.56
C ALA A 106 2.41 0.21 10.47
N ILE A 107 3.33 -0.65 10.02
CA ILE A 107 4.53 -1.03 10.75
C ILE A 107 5.65 -0.02 10.46
N ILE A 108 6.38 0.36 11.51
CA ILE A 108 7.59 1.18 11.43
C ILE A 108 8.76 0.36 12.01
N ILE A 109 9.76 0.05 11.19
CA ILE A 109 10.98 -0.68 11.61
C ILE A 109 12.19 0.05 11.05
N ASP A 110 13.12 0.46 11.93
CA ASP A 110 14.40 1.12 11.55
C ASP A 110 14.22 2.19 10.45
N GLU A 111 13.35 3.17 10.75
CA GLU A 111 13.00 4.31 9.86
C GLU A 111 12.27 3.93 8.56
N THR A 112 11.99 2.65 8.36
CA THR A 112 11.16 2.17 7.26
C THR A 112 9.68 2.18 7.63
N ILE A 113 8.88 2.77 6.76
CA ILE A 113 7.42 2.79 6.86
C ILE A 113 6.83 2.08 5.63
N VAL A 114 5.71 1.39 5.81
CA VAL A 114 4.87 0.95 4.67
C VAL A 114 4.23 2.19 4.03
N ALA A 115 4.92 2.80 3.08
CA ALA A 115 4.62 4.15 2.61
C ALA A 115 3.25 4.27 1.90
N ILE A 116 2.70 3.16 1.40
CA ILE A 116 1.39 3.12 0.73
C ILE A 116 0.20 3.00 1.71
N VAL A 117 0.43 2.94 3.03
CA VAL A 117 -0.66 2.90 4.03
C VAL A 117 -1.63 4.05 3.82
N LYS A 118 -1.13 5.29 3.74
CA LYS A 118 -1.99 6.47 3.64
C LYS A 118 -2.86 6.52 2.37
N PRO A 119 -2.32 6.34 1.15
CA PRO A 119 -3.17 6.28 -0.04
C PRO A 119 -4.16 5.12 -0.02
N THR A 120 -3.85 3.99 0.64
CA THR A 120 -4.82 2.89 0.79
C THR A 120 -5.96 3.23 1.76
N GLU A 121 -5.68 3.93 2.86
CA GLU A 121 -6.73 4.47 3.75
C GLU A 121 -7.67 5.41 2.99
N MET A 122 -7.10 6.35 2.24
CA MET A 122 -7.89 7.33 1.48
C MET A 122 -8.77 6.63 0.43
N LEU A 123 -8.26 5.60 -0.24
CA LEU A 123 -9.03 4.84 -1.22
C LEU A 123 -10.16 4.05 -0.56
N LEU A 124 -9.91 3.48 0.62
CA LEU A 124 -10.95 2.80 1.40
C LEU A 124 -12.06 3.77 1.83
N GLU A 125 -11.68 4.97 2.30
CA GLU A 125 -12.60 6.03 2.70
C GLU A 125 -13.49 6.47 1.53
N ALA A 126 -12.90 6.70 0.34
CA ALA A 126 -13.64 7.08 -0.87
C ALA A 126 -14.63 6.02 -1.38
N LEU A 127 -14.50 4.76 -0.93
CA LEU A 127 -15.36 3.63 -1.34
C LEU A 127 -16.36 3.20 -0.27
N SER A 128 -16.26 3.77 0.93
CA SER A 128 -17.11 3.44 2.08
C SER A 128 -18.28 4.42 2.18
N GLU A 129 -19.47 3.93 2.55
CA GLU A 129 -20.66 4.74 2.88
C GLU A 129 -20.70 5.21 4.35
#